data_AF-A0A0M3HFY3-F1
#
_entry.id   AF-A0A0M3HFY3-F1
#
_cell.length_a   1.000
_cell.length_b   1.000
_cell.length_c   1.000
_cell.angle_alpha   90.00
_cell.angle_beta   90.00
_cell.angle_gamma   90.00
#
_symmetry.space_group_name_H-M   'P 1'
#
loop_
_entity.id
_entity.type
_entity.pdbx_description
1 polymer ?
#
loop_
_entity_poly.entity_id
_entity_poly.type
_entity_poly.pdbx_seq_one_letter_code
_entity_poly.pdbx_strand_id
1 'polypeptide(L)'
;MLIYIFRYSVVTVFADDSDAPQNARITYSLAEDNSAGPIYKDDINFFRIMNENSGEITLIKQIPPFKDRFVFNVIASDNGKPEPQSTTVQVIVNVHERQQSAPQWQSSPDCRLAITVDEDIPVNSVMFRCHAIAGDGSKNPISYKRNASLLKRLLGCAH
;
A
#
# COMPACT_ATOMS: atom_id res chain seq x y z
N MET A 1 -24.44 11.35 11.18
CA MET A 1 -23.49 12.16 10.38
C MET A 1 -22.12 11.51 10.52
N LEU A 2 -21.56 10.92 9.47
CA LEU A 2 -20.23 10.32 9.51
C LEU A 2 -19.21 11.36 9.05
N ILE A 3 -18.21 11.65 9.89
CA ILE A 3 -17.08 12.52 9.55
C ILE A 3 -15.90 11.61 9.25
N TYR A 4 -15.42 11.64 8.01
CA TYR A 4 -14.20 10.94 7.61
C TYR A 4 -13.05 11.95 7.62
N ILE A 5 -12.04 11.73 8.46
CA ILE A 5 -10.80 12.50 8.46
C ILE A 5 -9.74 11.67 7.73
N PHE A 6 -9.40 12.05 6.50
CA PHE A 6 -8.21 11.54 5.82
C PHE A 6 -7.07 12.54 6.06
N ARG A 7 -6.04 12.13 6.81
CA ARG A 7 -4.82 12.93 7.07
C ARG A 7 -3.60 12.06 6.84
N TYR A 8 -3.32 11.77 5.57
CA TYR A 8 -2.09 11.10 5.17
C TYR A 8 -1.22 12.09 4.41
N SER A 9 -0.08 12.46 5.00
CA SER A 9 0.99 13.17 4.30
C SER A 9 1.60 12.21 3.28
N VAL A 10 1.63 12.61 2.02
CA VAL A 10 2.09 11.78 0.91
C VAL A 10 3.51 12.16 0.53
N VAL A 11 3.72 13.46 0.26
CA VAL A 11 5.01 14.00 -0.14
C VAL A 11 5.07 15.48 0.26
N THR A 12 6.27 15.98 0.54
CA THR A 12 6.52 17.42 0.69
C THR A 12 7.45 17.86 -0.43
N VAL A 13 7.05 18.88 -1.17
CA VAL A 13 7.89 19.50 -2.20
C VAL A 13 8.57 20.75 -1.66
N PHE A 14 9.72 21.08 -2.24
CA PHE A 14 10.49 22.25 -1.87
C PHE A 14 11.00 22.94 -3.14
N ALA A 15 10.93 24.27 -3.14
CA ALA A 15 11.57 25.16 -4.09
C ALA A 15 12.34 26.22 -3.30
N ASP A 16 13.36 26.79 -3.94
CA ASP A 16 14.25 27.79 -3.36
C ASP A 16 14.37 28.98 -4.31
N ASP A 17 14.47 30.17 -3.75
CA ASP A 17 14.58 31.43 -4.48
C ASP A 17 15.64 32.31 -3.80
N SER A 18 16.58 32.82 -4.61
CA SER A 18 17.74 33.60 -4.17
C SER A 18 17.46 35.11 -4.08
N ASP A 19 16.24 35.53 -4.34
CA ASP A 19 15.81 36.93 -4.26
C ASP A 19 15.79 37.47 -2.81
N ALA A 20 15.59 38.79 -2.68
CA ALA A 20 15.36 39.41 -1.38
C ALA A 20 14.14 38.78 -0.68
N PRO A 21 14.10 38.69 0.67
CA PRO A 21 13.07 37.94 1.40
C PRO A 21 11.61 38.31 1.07
N GLN A 22 11.36 39.53 0.58
CA GLN A 22 10.02 39.98 0.18
C GLN A 22 9.56 39.39 -1.16
N ASN A 23 10.51 39.12 -2.06
CA ASN A 23 10.30 38.54 -3.39
C ASN A 23 10.45 37.01 -3.36
N ALA A 24 11.35 36.48 -2.52
CA ALA A 24 11.61 35.04 -2.39
C ALA A 24 10.52 34.24 -1.65
N ARG A 25 9.34 34.84 -1.37
CA ARG A 25 8.26 34.12 -0.69
C ARG A 25 7.59 33.17 -1.68
N ILE A 26 7.82 31.88 -1.49
CA ILE A 26 7.27 30.83 -2.36
C ILE A 26 5.88 30.38 -1.89
N THR A 27 4.99 30.20 -2.86
CA THR A 27 3.69 29.56 -2.72
C THR A 27 3.57 28.35 -3.65
N TYR A 28 2.88 27.31 -3.19
CA TYR A 28 2.69 26.06 -3.92
C TYR A 28 1.23 25.86 -4.32
N SER A 29 0.99 25.37 -5.54
CA SER A 29 -0.33 24.97 -6.03
C SER A 29 -0.28 23.66 -6.82
N LEU A 30 -1.41 22.95 -6.92
CA LEU A 30 -1.54 21.72 -7.70
C LEU A 30 -2.18 22.03 -9.05
N ALA A 31 -1.74 21.35 -10.11
CA ALA A 31 -2.29 21.48 -11.45
C ALA A 31 -2.43 20.12 -12.15
N GLU A 32 -3.40 20.02 -13.05
CA GLU A 32 -3.54 18.84 -13.91
C GLU A 32 -2.28 18.65 -14.78
N ASP A 33 -1.92 17.41 -15.04
CA ASP A 33 -0.94 17.09 -16.06
C ASP A 33 -1.62 16.63 -17.34
N ASN A 34 -1.87 17.58 -18.24
CA ASN A 34 -2.48 17.32 -19.54
C ASN A 34 -1.62 16.43 -20.45
N SER A 35 -0.32 16.30 -20.18
CA SER A 35 0.59 15.45 -20.95
C SER A 35 0.58 13.98 -20.50
N ALA A 36 0.12 13.70 -19.28
CA ALA A 36 0.04 12.35 -18.73
C ALA A 36 -1.05 11.48 -19.41
N GLY A 37 -2.01 12.12 -20.08
CA GLY A 37 -3.12 11.48 -20.76
C GLY A 37 -4.44 11.54 -19.97
N PRO A 38 -5.58 11.26 -20.63
CA PRO A 38 -6.91 11.55 -20.09
C PRO A 38 -7.25 10.77 -18.82
N ILE A 39 -6.61 9.62 -18.57
CA ILE A 39 -6.86 8.77 -17.40
C ILE A 39 -6.34 9.38 -16.08
N TYR A 40 -5.46 10.38 -16.13
CA TYR A 40 -4.91 11.05 -14.94
C TYR A 40 -5.49 12.45 -14.73
N LYS A 41 -6.40 12.90 -15.59
CA LYS A 41 -6.96 14.26 -15.55
C LYS A 41 -7.52 14.62 -14.17
N ASP A 42 -8.24 13.68 -13.55
CA ASP A 42 -8.91 13.90 -12.27
C ASP A 42 -8.04 13.55 -11.05
N ASP A 43 -6.76 13.21 -11.24
CA ASP A 43 -5.89 12.76 -10.14
C ASP A 43 -5.66 13.85 -9.10
N ILE A 44 -5.57 15.11 -9.53
CA ILE A 44 -5.44 16.27 -8.63
C ILE A 44 -6.55 16.32 -7.58
N ASN A 45 -7.74 15.79 -7.90
CA ASN A 45 -8.90 15.84 -7.02
C ASN A 45 -8.76 14.93 -5.80
N PHE A 46 -7.73 14.08 -5.73
CA PHE A 46 -7.40 13.24 -4.60
C PHE A 46 -6.43 13.90 -3.63
N PHE A 47 -5.81 15.01 -4.02
CA PHE A 47 -4.74 15.65 -3.26
C PHE A 47 -5.05 17.09 -2.89
N ARG A 48 -4.37 17.57 -1.86
CA ARG A 48 -4.41 18.97 -1.45
C ARG A 48 -3.09 19.37 -0.80
N ILE A 49 -2.65 20.59 -1.07
CA ILE A 49 -1.57 21.23 -0.30
C ILE A 49 -2.13 21.74 1.03
N MET A 50 -1.53 21.34 2.15
CA MET A 50 -2.02 21.69 3.50
C MET A 50 -1.97 23.19 3.78
N ASN A 51 -0.91 23.84 3.32
CA ASN A 51 -0.70 25.28 3.38
C ASN A 51 0.09 25.70 2.14
N GLU A 52 -0.30 26.78 1.47
CA GLU A 52 0.40 27.33 0.31
C GLU A 52 1.90 27.53 0.54
N ASN A 53 2.37 27.69 1.78
CA ASN A 53 3.79 27.86 2.12
C ASN A 53 4.50 26.58 2.60
N SER A 54 3.80 25.45 2.80
CA SER A 54 4.42 24.23 3.37
C SER A 54 4.92 23.25 2.32
N GLY A 55 4.38 23.28 1.11
CA GLY A 55 4.64 22.26 0.09
C GLY A 55 4.16 20.84 0.47
N GLU A 56 3.47 20.68 1.60
CA GLU A 56 3.00 19.39 2.09
C GLU A 56 1.71 18.97 1.36
N ILE A 57 1.81 17.89 0.60
CA ILE A 57 0.73 17.32 -0.18
C ILE A 57 0.10 16.16 0.59
N THR A 58 -1.21 16.24 0.78
CA THR A 58 -1.99 15.27 1.53
C THR A 58 -3.06 14.62 0.67
N LEU A 59 -3.35 13.35 0.97
CA LEU A 59 -4.46 12.61 0.37
C LEU A 59 -5.78 12.98 1.06
N ILE A 60 -6.76 13.45 0.29
CA ILE A 60 -8.07 13.92 0.78
C ILE A 60 -9.24 13.00 0.39
N LYS A 61 -9.01 11.99 -0.44
CA LYS A 61 -10.00 11.00 -0.87
C LYS A 61 -9.46 9.59 -0.75
N GLN A 62 -10.35 8.62 -0.57
CA GLN A 62 -9.98 7.21 -0.60
C GLN A 62 -9.45 6.81 -1.98
N ILE A 63 -8.33 6.09 -2.01
CA ILE A 63 -7.75 5.56 -3.24
C ILE A 63 -8.65 4.42 -3.76
N PRO A 64 -9.11 4.46 -5.02
CA PRO A 64 -9.88 3.37 -5.61
C PRO A 64 -9.05 2.09 -5.71
N PRO A 65 -9.63 0.89 -5.51
CA PRO A 65 -8.87 -0.38 -5.53
C PRO A 65 -8.13 -0.70 -6.83
N PHE A 66 -8.57 -0.11 -7.95
CA PHE A 66 -7.99 -0.31 -9.28
C PHE A 66 -6.93 0.73 -9.66
N LYS A 67 -6.68 1.74 -8.80
CA LYS A 67 -5.76 2.83 -9.09
C LYS A 67 -4.36 2.43 -8.60
N ASP A 68 -3.44 2.25 -9.53
CA ASP A 68 -2.05 1.85 -9.31
C ASP A 68 -1.09 3.04 -9.25
N ARG A 69 -1.48 4.18 -9.84
CA ARG A 69 -0.66 5.39 -9.93
C ARG A 69 -1.50 6.66 -10.05
N PHE A 70 -1.00 7.74 -9.44
CA PHE A 70 -1.46 9.10 -9.68
C PHE A 70 -0.38 9.94 -10.37
N VAL A 71 -0.79 10.83 -11.26
CA VAL A 71 0.09 11.79 -11.95
C VAL A 71 -0.52 13.18 -11.93
N PHE A 72 0.22 14.16 -11.42
CA PHE A 72 -0.20 15.57 -11.41
C PHE A 72 1.02 16.50 -11.34
N ASN A 73 0.80 17.79 -11.51
CA ASN A 73 1.84 18.81 -11.42
C ASN A 73 1.75 19.60 -10.12
N VAL A 74 2.91 20.05 -9.66
CA VAL A 74 3.03 21.04 -8.58
C VAL A 74 3.74 22.27 -9.13
N ILE A 75 3.14 23.42 -8.91
CA ILE A 75 3.67 24.72 -9.32
C ILE A 75 4.16 25.45 -8.08
N ALA A 76 5.42 25.85 -8.07
CA ALA A 76 5.98 26.76 -7.08
C ALA A 76 6.11 28.15 -7.71
N SER A 77 5.57 29.18 -7.07
CA SER A 77 5.61 30.56 -7.53
C SER A 77 6.18 31.46 -6.44
N ASP A 78 7.13 32.31 -6.80
CA ASP A 78 7.65 33.36 -5.93
C ASP A 78 6.70 34.56 -5.84
N ASN A 79 7.13 35.62 -5.15
CA ASN A 79 6.43 36.89 -5.02
C ASN A 79 7.24 38.04 -5.67
N GLY A 80 7.95 37.74 -6.75
CA GLY A 80 8.76 38.68 -7.52
C GLY A 80 7.96 39.85 -8.08
N LYS A 81 8.65 40.97 -8.35
CA LYS A 81 8.07 42.18 -8.96
C LYS A 81 8.93 42.65 -10.14
N PRO A 82 8.34 43.10 -11.26
CA PRO A 82 6.91 43.36 -11.47
C PRO A 82 6.04 42.11 -11.68
N GLU A 83 6.63 40.99 -12.09
CA GLU A 83 5.95 39.72 -12.30
C GLU A 83 6.62 38.61 -11.48
N PRO A 84 5.85 37.69 -10.88
CA PRO A 84 6.40 36.53 -10.18
C PRO A 84 6.96 35.51 -11.17
N GLN A 85 7.97 34.74 -10.76
CA GLN A 85 8.43 33.56 -11.50
C GLN A 85 7.83 32.29 -10.92
N SER A 86 7.62 31.30 -11.79
CA SER A 86 7.08 30.01 -11.40
C SER A 86 7.83 28.86 -12.05
N THR A 87 7.93 27.75 -11.35
CA THR A 87 8.44 26.48 -11.85
C THR A 87 7.44 25.36 -11.60
N THR A 88 7.43 24.37 -12.49
CA THR A 88 6.48 23.25 -12.44
C THR A 88 7.24 21.93 -12.42
N VAL A 89 6.84 21.04 -11.52
CA VAL A 89 7.37 19.67 -11.44
C VAL A 89 6.24 18.65 -11.51
N GLN A 90 6.46 17.57 -12.26
CA GLN A 90 5.55 16.42 -12.29
C GLN A 90 5.77 15.57 -11.04
N VAL A 91 4.68 15.20 -10.38
CA VAL A 91 4.64 14.28 -9.25
C VAL A 91 3.95 12.99 -9.69
N ILE A 92 4.64 11.88 -9.44
CA ILE A 92 4.12 10.53 -9.69
C ILE A 92 4.02 9.81 -8.34
N VAL A 93 2.81 9.42 -7.96
CA VAL A 93 2.56 8.64 -6.73
C VAL A 93 2.18 7.21 -7.12
N ASN A 94 3.05 6.24 -6.82
CA ASN A 94 2.75 4.83 -7.05
C ASN A 94 1.99 4.25 -5.84
N VAL A 95 0.88 3.58 -6.11
CA VAL A 95 0.06 2.91 -5.10
C VAL A 95 0.52 1.47 -5.02
N HIS A 96 1.13 1.11 -3.89
CA HIS A 96 1.42 -0.28 -3.60
C HIS A 96 0.17 -0.99 -3.08
N GLU A 97 0.00 -2.25 -3.47
CA GLU A 97 -1.00 -3.12 -2.85
C GLU A 97 -0.79 -3.11 -1.33
N ARG A 98 -1.90 -3.17 -0.60
CA ARG A 98 -1.85 -3.35 0.86
C ARG A 98 -0.97 -4.57 1.13
N GLN A 99 0.09 -4.41 1.95
CA GLN A 99 0.92 -5.56 2.33
C GLN A 99 0.01 -6.68 2.82
N GLN A 100 -0.02 -7.78 2.07
CA GLN A 100 -0.86 -8.93 2.37
C GLN A 100 -0.27 -9.60 3.62
N SER A 101 -1.06 -9.73 4.68
CA SER A 101 -0.63 -10.48 5.86
C SER A 101 -0.42 -11.96 5.48
N ALA A 102 0.60 -12.60 6.05
CA ALA A 102 0.89 -14.00 5.78
C ALA A 102 -0.34 -14.90 6.07
N PRO A 103 -0.58 -15.97 5.27
CA PRO A 103 -1.66 -16.91 5.55
C PRO A 103 -1.56 -17.48 6.96
N GLN A 104 -2.70 -17.60 7.63
CA GLN A 104 -2.78 -18.12 8.99
C GLN A 104 -3.46 -19.49 8.97
N TRP A 105 -2.98 -20.43 9.79
CA TRP A 105 -3.67 -21.70 9.97
C TRP A 105 -5.02 -21.48 10.66
N GLN A 106 -6.06 -22.11 10.14
CA GLN A 106 -7.36 -22.10 10.78
C GLN A 106 -7.25 -22.75 12.16
N SER A 107 -7.67 -22.03 13.20
CA SER A 107 -7.82 -22.60 14.54
C SER A 107 -9.09 -23.44 14.57
N SER A 108 -8.97 -24.74 14.32
CA SER A 108 -10.08 -25.71 14.41
C SER A 108 -9.67 -26.93 15.23
N PRO A 109 -10.63 -27.68 15.81
CA PRO A 109 -10.35 -28.93 16.50
C PRO A 109 -9.63 -29.97 15.63
N ASP A 110 -9.77 -29.85 14.31
CA ASP A 110 -9.21 -30.74 13.29
C ASP A 110 -7.79 -30.34 12.84
N CYS A 111 -7.35 -29.12 13.18
CA CYS A 111 -6.02 -28.62 12.89
C CYS A 111 -5.20 -28.45 14.18
N ARG A 112 -4.66 -29.57 14.66
CA ARG A 112 -3.85 -29.62 15.89
C ARG A 112 -2.36 -29.60 15.56
N LEU A 113 -1.59 -28.92 16.40
CA LEU A 113 -0.12 -28.87 16.33
C LEU A 113 0.54 -30.24 16.56
N ALA A 114 -0.11 -31.10 17.34
CA ALA A 114 0.32 -32.46 17.59
C ALA A 114 -0.89 -33.40 17.45
N ILE A 115 -0.65 -34.54 16.82
CA ILE A 115 -1.63 -35.61 16.66
C ILE A 115 -1.05 -36.90 17.24
N THR A 116 -1.91 -37.69 17.89
CA THR A 116 -1.58 -39.06 18.30
C THR A 116 -2.16 -39.99 17.25
N VAL A 117 -1.35 -40.93 16.79
CA VAL A 117 -1.68 -41.85 15.70
C VAL A 117 -1.47 -43.25 16.25
N ASP A 118 -2.50 -44.09 16.12
CA ASP A 118 -2.43 -45.50 16.47
C ASP A 118 -1.53 -46.25 15.47
N GLU A 119 -0.80 -47.26 15.95
CA GLU A 119 0.16 -48.00 15.14
C GLU A 119 -0.50 -48.88 14.07
N ASP A 120 -1.74 -49.30 14.29
CA ASP A 120 -2.50 -50.17 13.40
C ASP A 120 -3.25 -49.41 12.30
N ILE A 121 -3.00 -48.10 12.15
CA ILE A 121 -3.69 -47.30 11.16
C ILE A 121 -3.30 -47.73 9.73
N PRO A 122 -4.27 -48.02 8.85
CA PRO A 122 -4.00 -48.43 7.47
C PRO A 122 -3.14 -47.44 6.69
N VAL A 123 -2.35 -47.98 5.76
CA VAL A 123 -1.61 -47.17 4.78
C VAL A 123 -2.59 -46.30 3.98
N ASN A 124 -2.21 -45.06 3.69
CA ASN A 124 -3.02 -44.05 3.00
C ASN A 124 -4.19 -43.46 3.81
N SER A 125 -4.24 -43.72 5.11
CA SER A 125 -5.15 -42.99 6.01
C SER A 125 -4.82 -41.49 6.07
N VAL A 126 -5.86 -40.65 6.06
CA VAL A 126 -5.73 -39.20 6.26
C VAL A 126 -5.71 -38.91 7.76
N MET A 127 -4.55 -38.54 8.28
CA MET A 127 -4.36 -38.35 9.72
C MET A 127 -4.86 -37.00 10.25
N PHE A 128 -4.77 -35.94 9.44
CA PHE A 128 -5.24 -34.60 9.80
C PHE A 128 -5.47 -33.76 8.55
N ARG A 129 -6.31 -32.73 8.68
CA ARG A 129 -6.57 -31.76 7.61
C ARG A 129 -6.56 -30.35 8.20
N CYS A 130 -5.55 -29.58 7.81
CA CYS A 130 -5.44 -28.16 8.16
C CYS A 130 -5.71 -27.31 6.93
N HIS A 131 -6.52 -26.27 7.10
CA HIS A 131 -6.74 -25.25 6.10
C HIS A 131 -6.07 -23.94 6.56
N ALA A 132 -5.40 -23.26 5.64
CA ALA A 132 -4.94 -21.90 5.87
C ALA A 132 -5.97 -20.92 5.32
N ILE A 133 -6.07 -19.76 5.98
CA ILE A 133 -6.92 -18.63 5.60
C ILE A 133 -5.98 -17.49 5.19
N ALA A 134 -6.31 -16.77 4.11
CA ALA A 134 -5.52 -15.63 3.67
C ALA A 134 -5.52 -14.55 4.77
N GLY A 135 -4.33 -14.03 5.10
CA GLY A 135 -4.18 -13.12 6.23
C GLY A 135 -4.84 -11.75 6.04
N ASP A 136 -5.17 -11.39 4.80
CA ASP A 136 -5.80 -10.13 4.42
C ASP A 136 -7.30 -10.29 4.10
N GLY A 137 -7.88 -11.48 4.27
CA GLY A 137 -9.26 -11.79 3.92
C GLY A 137 -9.55 -11.80 2.42
N SER A 138 -8.54 -11.68 1.56
CA SER A 138 -8.67 -11.83 0.12
C SER A 138 -8.88 -13.29 -0.27
N LYS A 139 -9.40 -13.55 -1.48
CA LYS A 139 -9.51 -14.91 -2.03
C LYS A 139 -8.22 -15.33 -2.78
N ASN A 140 -7.07 -14.81 -2.38
CA ASN A 140 -5.81 -15.16 -3.04
C ASN A 140 -5.52 -16.67 -2.90
N PRO A 141 -5.05 -17.34 -3.96
CA PRO A 141 -4.81 -18.77 -3.94
C PRO A 141 -3.67 -19.13 -2.97
N ILE A 142 -3.94 -20.01 -2.02
CA ILE A 142 -2.96 -20.48 -1.03
C ILE A 142 -2.35 -21.79 -1.52
N SER A 143 -1.02 -21.87 -1.53
CA SER A 143 -0.26 -23.07 -1.86
C SER A 143 0.30 -23.74 -0.61
N TYR A 144 0.14 -25.06 -0.51
CA TYR A 144 0.62 -25.86 0.62
C TYR A 144 1.88 -26.62 0.24
N LYS A 145 2.88 -26.63 1.12
CA LYS A 145 4.11 -27.44 0.95
C LYS A 145 4.42 -28.16 2.25
N ARG A 146 4.71 -29.46 2.17
CA ARG A 146 5.23 -30.24 3.31
C ARG A 146 6.74 -30.18 3.30
N ASN A 147 7.36 -29.97 4.48
CA ASN A 147 8.79 -30.10 4.63
C ASN A 147 9.16 -31.57 4.88
N ALA A 148 9.88 -32.18 3.93
CA ALA A 148 10.28 -33.58 4.00
C ALA A 148 11.27 -33.88 5.14
N SER A 149 11.98 -32.89 5.68
CA SER A 149 12.93 -33.08 6.79
C SER A 149 12.27 -33.36 8.14
N LEU A 150 10.96 -33.11 8.28
CA LEU A 150 10.18 -33.38 9.49
C LEU A 150 9.38 -34.69 9.40
N LEU A 151 9.57 -35.46 8.33
CA LEU A 151 8.89 -36.74 8.14
C LEU A 151 9.54 -37.79 9.06
N LYS A 152 9.09 -37.88 10.31
CA LYS A 152 9.38 -39.04 11.16
C LYS A 152 8.70 -40.24 10.52
N ARG A 153 9.47 -41.11 9.86
CA ARG A 153 9.01 -42.44 9.47
C ARG A 153 8.61 -43.16 10.75
N LEU A 154 7.33 -43.56 10.86
CA LEU A 154 6.92 -44.64 11.74
C LEU A 154 7.55 -45.92 11.15
N LEU A 155 8.77 -46.22 11.56
CA LEU A 155 9.37 -47.54 11.39
C LEU A 155 8.81 -48.38 12.53
N GLY A 156 7.88 -49.28 12.20
CA GLY A 156 7.37 -50.26 13.14
C GLY A 156 8.52 -51.15 13.65
N CYS A 157 8.58 -51.33 14.97
CA CYS A 157 9.32 -52.42 15.56
C CYS A 157 8.38 -53.62 15.62
N ALA A 158 8.62 -54.61 14.77
CA ALA A 158 8.10 -55.95 14.99
C ALA A 158 8.79 -56.54 16.23
N HIS A 159 8.02 -57.07 17.18
CA HIS A 159 8.26 -58.36 17.87
C HIS A 159 6.98 -58.82 18.56
#